data_AF-A0A8H4B061-F1
#
_entry.id   AF-A0A8H4B061-F1
#
_cell.length_a   1.000
_cell.length_b   1.000
_cell.length_c   1.000
_cell.angle_alpha   90.00
_cell.angle_beta   90.00
_cell.angle_gamma   90.00
#
_symmetry.space_group_name_H-M   'P 1'
#
loop_
_entity.id
_entity.type
_entity.pdbx_description
1 polymer ?
#
loop_
_entity_poly.entity_id
_entity_poly.type
_entity_poly.pdbx_seq_one_letter_code
_entity_poly.pdbx_strand_id
1 'polypeptide(L)'
;MSSTPSASEVLLSKLQSQVPQYVLGCLPVIAVIGEIPTTGLWSKLQWIFRCLGCPFTGLFYICCVQNDQTAMCSYYLNTEYFAGADKIPFRPFGQHAMRLNPTNSQLRCFSECFSEASVLERLSSLVSAYYILVGMAIGIYKIFAKLECTDWPYVPITLLWTIPVIYKRVVYGRLVFKDVTLEINKLPEDERIIQVVHLSSYERIQKRVLVAITAFLSMVVPWSAVFRAYYTPPKGFFCRSKFLSCFCTIWTFNSFLALILHLRGEVSLKGDRIVHVWFCFYGVVVAMFLLSFCLLSYERYWWVKIFGRDCNNSDWCLN
;
A
#
# COMPACT_ATOMS: atom_id res chain seq x y z
N MET A 1 -27.15 27.28 28.50
CA MET A 1 -26.26 26.67 29.51
C MET A 1 -25.00 26.22 28.78
N SER A 2 -23.86 26.90 28.99
CA SER A 2 -22.59 26.50 28.39
C SER A 2 -21.97 25.38 29.24
N SER A 3 -22.15 24.13 28.82
CA SER A 3 -21.36 23.03 29.35
C SER A 3 -19.91 23.24 28.94
N THR A 4 -19.00 23.34 29.92
CA THR A 4 -17.56 23.25 29.67
C THR A 4 -17.27 21.96 28.91
N PRO A 5 -16.61 22.02 27.74
CA PRO A 5 -16.36 20.83 26.95
C PRO A 5 -15.50 19.85 27.75
N SER A 6 -15.83 18.57 27.67
CA SER A 6 -15.08 17.52 28.34
C SER A 6 -13.62 17.49 27.84
N ALA A 7 -12.67 17.01 28.66
CA ALA A 7 -11.28 16.88 28.22
C ALA A 7 -11.14 16.02 26.95
N SER A 8 -12.05 15.05 26.77
CA SER A 8 -12.21 14.27 25.54
C SER A 8 -12.62 15.13 24.34
N GLU A 9 -13.57 16.05 24.46
CA GLU A 9 -14.02 16.94 23.38
C GLU A 9 -12.92 17.96 23.00
N VAL A 10 -12.19 18.48 23.97
CA VAL A 10 -11.05 19.39 23.72
C VAL A 10 -9.91 18.66 23.00
N LEU A 11 -9.64 17.40 23.36
CA LEU A 11 -8.66 16.57 22.65
C LEU A 11 -9.12 16.22 21.23
N LEU A 12 -10.40 15.86 21.07
CA LEU A 12 -10.98 15.48 19.78
C LEU A 12 -10.98 16.64 18.78
N SER A 13 -11.34 17.85 19.23
CA SER A 13 -11.33 19.06 18.40
C SER A 13 -9.92 19.45 17.95
N LYS A 14 -8.91 19.32 18.81
CA LYS A 14 -7.50 19.54 18.44
C LYS A 14 -7.02 18.55 17.38
N LEU A 15 -7.35 17.27 17.53
CA LEU A 15 -7.00 16.23 16.55
C LEU A 15 -7.69 16.50 15.21
N GLN A 16 -8.99 16.82 15.21
CA GLN A 16 -9.77 17.05 13.98
C GLN A 16 -9.36 18.29 13.17
N SER A 17 -8.80 19.33 13.82
CA SER A 17 -8.43 20.61 13.18
C SER A 17 -7.24 20.52 12.19
N GLN A 18 -6.62 19.34 12.05
CA GLN A 18 -5.31 19.19 11.41
C GLN A 18 -5.38 18.46 10.04
N VAL A 19 -6.44 18.67 9.24
CA VAL A 19 -6.65 18.03 7.91
C VAL A 19 -5.38 17.97 7.03
N PRO A 20 -4.59 19.05 6.86
CA PRO A 20 -3.34 19.01 6.08
C PRO A 20 -2.27 18.05 6.65
N GLN A 21 -2.22 17.87 7.97
CA GLN A 21 -1.25 16.99 8.62
C GLN A 21 -1.55 15.51 8.38
N TYR A 22 -2.81 15.14 8.15
CA TYR A 22 -3.19 13.77 7.80
C TYR A 22 -2.68 13.34 6.42
N VAL A 23 -2.53 14.29 5.50
CA VAL A 23 -2.00 14.04 4.15
C VAL A 23 -0.49 13.86 4.21
N LEU A 24 0.19 14.83 4.81
CA LEU A 24 1.64 14.78 5.02
C LEU A 24 2.04 13.57 5.85
N GLY A 25 1.23 13.22 6.84
CA GLY A 25 1.40 12.07 7.71
C GLY A 25 1.30 10.73 6.98
N CYS A 26 0.62 10.66 5.84
CA CYS A 26 0.48 9.44 5.03
C CYS A 26 1.49 9.33 3.87
N LEU A 27 2.22 10.40 3.55
CA LEU A 27 3.27 10.34 2.52
C LEU A 27 4.36 9.30 2.82
N PRO A 28 4.84 9.14 4.07
CA PRO A 28 5.86 8.13 4.38
C PRO A 28 5.44 6.73 3.98
N VAL A 29 4.21 6.31 4.31
CA VAL A 29 3.76 4.96 3.94
C VAL A 29 3.61 4.78 2.43
N ILE A 30 3.19 5.82 1.69
CA ILE A 30 3.14 5.80 0.22
C ILE A 30 4.55 5.64 -0.37
N ALA A 31 5.56 6.27 0.24
CA ALA A 31 6.95 6.09 -0.17
C ALA A 31 7.46 4.67 0.12
N VAL A 32 7.16 4.12 1.31
CA VAL A 32 7.61 2.78 1.72
C VAL A 32 6.99 1.67 0.86
N ILE A 33 5.70 1.75 0.47
CA ILE A 33 5.09 0.73 -0.42
C ILE A 33 5.73 0.71 -1.81
N GLY A 34 6.30 1.84 -2.24
CA GLY A 34 6.92 2.02 -3.56
C GLY A 34 8.43 1.95 -3.53
N GLU A 35 9.03 1.49 -2.43
CA GLU A 35 10.47 1.35 -2.32
C GLU A 35 10.97 0.23 -3.24
N ILE A 36 11.91 0.59 -4.10
CA ILE A 36 12.56 -0.32 -5.05
C ILE A 36 14.06 -0.01 -5.08
N PRO A 37 14.95 -1.02 -5.12
CA PRO A 37 16.40 -0.85 -5.13
C PRO A 37 16.92 -0.39 -6.49
N THR A 38 16.44 0.75 -6.97
CA THR A 38 16.95 1.40 -8.18
C THR A 38 17.53 2.76 -7.82
N THR A 39 18.55 3.21 -8.56
CA THR A 39 19.24 4.48 -8.29
C THR A 39 18.47 5.70 -8.79
N GLY A 40 17.63 5.54 -9.83
CA GLY A 40 16.92 6.64 -10.46
C GLY A 40 15.64 7.08 -9.73
N LEU A 41 15.50 8.38 -9.47
CA LEU A 41 14.28 8.99 -8.89
C LEU A 41 13.03 8.65 -9.71
N TRP A 42 13.14 8.71 -11.05
CA TRP A 42 12.00 8.42 -11.93
C TRP A 42 11.54 6.96 -11.82
N SER A 43 12.48 6.01 -11.75
CA SER A 43 12.17 4.59 -11.55
C SER A 43 11.46 4.36 -10.21
N LYS A 44 11.90 5.04 -9.15
CA LYS A 44 11.24 4.99 -7.83
C LYS A 44 9.82 5.58 -7.89
N LEU A 45 9.66 6.74 -8.51
CA LEU A 45 8.34 7.38 -8.67
C LEU A 45 7.38 6.50 -9.49
N GLN A 46 7.85 5.90 -10.58
CA GLN A 46 7.06 4.94 -11.35
C GLN A 46 6.62 3.76 -10.49
N TRP A 47 7.50 3.23 -9.63
CA TRP A 47 7.14 2.13 -8.74
C TRP A 47 6.15 2.55 -7.64
N ILE A 48 6.32 3.73 -7.05
CA ILE A 48 5.35 4.33 -6.12
C ILE A 48 3.98 4.45 -6.79
N PHE A 49 3.91 5.01 -8.00
CA PHE A 49 2.64 5.11 -8.72
C PHE A 49 2.08 3.73 -9.08
N ARG A 50 2.90 2.76 -9.48
CA ARG A 50 2.44 1.38 -9.70
C ARG A 50 1.79 0.79 -8.45
N CYS A 51 2.44 0.90 -7.30
CA CYS A 51 1.94 0.38 -6.02
C CYS A 51 0.69 1.13 -5.56
N LEU A 52 0.64 2.45 -5.77
CA LEU A 52 -0.54 3.26 -5.45
C LEU A 52 -1.71 2.96 -6.40
N GLY A 53 -1.46 2.67 -7.67
CA GLY A 53 -2.49 2.32 -8.65
C GLY A 53 -2.99 0.87 -8.49
N CYS A 54 -2.18 0.01 -7.88
CA CYS A 54 -2.48 -1.41 -7.66
C CYS A 54 -2.02 -1.85 -6.26
N PRO A 55 -2.91 -1.78 -5.24
CA PRO A 55 -2.59 -2.18 -3.87
C PRO A 55 -2.06 -3.61 -3.74
N PHE A 56 -2.54 -4.55 -4.58
CA PHE A 56 -1.99 -5.91 -4.59
C PHE A 56 -0.49 -5.93 -4.88
N THR A 57 -0.01 -5.16 -5.86
CA THR A 57 1.42 -5.07 -6.16
C THR A 57 2.20 -4.51 -4.98
N GLY A 58 1.69 -3.43 -4.37
CA GLY A 58 2.34 -2.80 -3.21
C GLY A 58 2.41 -3.70 -1.98
N LEU A 59 1.38 -4.53 -1.77
CA LEU A 59 1.36 -5.50 -0.67
C LEU A 59 2.11 -6.79 -0.98
N PHE A 60 2.26 -7.18 -2.24
CA PHE A 60 2.82 -8.49 -2.61
C PHE A 60 4.23 -8.70 -2.06
N TYR A 61 5.14 -7.74 -2.30
CA TYR A 61 6.51 -7.82 -1.79
C TYR A 61 6.54 -7.93 -0.25
N ILE A 62 5.69 -7.17 0.41
CA ILE A 62 5.65 -7.12 1.87
C ILE A 62 5.03 -8.39 2.45
N CYS A 63 3.88 -8.82 1.95
CA CYS A 63 3.12 -9.91 2.53
C CYS A 63 3.59 -11.28 2.04
N CYS A 64 3.95 -11.43 0.76
CA CYS A 64 4.21 -12.74 0.15
C CYS A 64 5.68 -13.14 0.10
N VAL A 65 6.62 -12.19 0.23
CA VAL A 65 8.06 -12.48 0.26
C VAL A 65 8.51 -12.63 1.72
N GLN A 66 9.22 -13.73 2.00
CA GLN A 66 9.77 -13.98 3.32
C GLN A 66 10.75 -12.89 3.73
N ASN A 67 10.86 -12.67 5.03
CA ASN A 67 11.69 -11.64 5.61
C ASN A 67 13.15 -12.11 5.83
N ASP A 68 13.65 -12.92 4.91
CA ASP A 68 15.05 -13.34 4.85
C ASP A 68 15.75 -12.63 3.70
N GLN A 69 17.06 -12.46 3.86
CA GLN A 69 17.91 -11.73 2.92
C GLN A 69 17.82 -12.32 1.51
N THR A 70 17.80 -13.65 1.39
CA THR A 70 17.76 -14.36 0.11
C THR A 70 16.46 -14.09 -0.63
N ALA A 71 15.31 -14.29 0.02
CA ALA A 71 14.01 -14.06 -0.61
C ALA A 71 13.80 -12.60 -0.99
N MET A 72 14.22 -11.66 -0.12
CA MET A 72 14.07 -10.23 -0.36
C MET A 72 14.91 -9.73 -1.52
N CYS A 73 16.18 -10.17 -1.63
CA CYS A 73 17.05 -9.77 -2.74
C CYS A 73 16.62 -10.45 -4.05
N SER A 74 16.34 -11.76 -3.99
CA SER A 74 15.95 -12.53 -5.17
C SER A 74 14.62 -12.08 -5.76
N TYR A 75 13.74 -11.45 -4.96
CA TYR A 75 12.48 -10.91 -5.48
C TYR A 75 12.71 -9.89 -6.60
N TYR A 76 13.80 -9.12 -6.60
CA TYR A 76 14.00 -8.11 -7.65
C TYR A 76 14.55 -8.68 -8.97
N LEU A 77 14.86 -9.98 -9.02
CA LEU A 77 15.41 -10.65 -10.19
C LEU A 77 14.33 -11.19 -11.13
N ASN A 78 14.67 -11.24 -12.42
CA ASN A 78 13.86 -11.88 -13.48
C ASN A 78 14.04 -13.40 -13.47
N THR A 79 13.18 -14.13 -14.19
CA THR A 79 13.25 -15.60 -14.28
C THR A 79 14.60 -16.13 -14.77
N GLU A 80 15.35 -15.35 -15.57
CA GLU A 80 16.66 -15.75 -16.11
C GLU A 80 17.74 -16.02 -15.05
N TYR A 81 17.59 -15.49 -13.83
CA TYR A 81 18.51 -15.73 -12.71
C TYR A 81 18.16 -16.99 -11.90
N PHE A 82 17.19 -17.79 -12.33
CA PHE A 82 16.76 -18.98 -11.61
C PHE A 82 16.84 -20.22 -12.50
N ALA A 83 17.39 -21.30 -11.95
CA ALA A 83 17.35 -22.62 -12.57
C ALA A 83 16.99 -23.70 -11.53
N GLY A 84 16.37 -24.77 -12.00
CA GLY A 84 16.05 -25.95 -11.21
C GLY A 84 16.25 -27.20 -12.05
N ALA A 85 15.80 -28.35 -11.52
CA ALA A 85 15.82 -29.61 -12.27
C ALA A 85 15.03 -29.52 -13.58
N ASP A 86 13.95 -28.73 -13.57
CA ASP A 86 13.13 -28.41 -14.74
C ASP A 86 13.32 -26.94 -15.17
N LYS A 87 13.03 -26.65 -16.44
CA LYS A 87 12.97 -25.27 -16.94
C LYS A 87 11.92 -24.50 -16.15
N ILE A 88 12.31 -23.36 -15.57
CA ILE A 88 11.42 -22.52 -14.78
C ILE A 88 10.74 -21.51 -15.71
N PRO A 89 9.42 -21.59 -15.92
CA PRO A 89 8.72 -20.65 -16.79
C PRO A 89 8.44 -19.31 -16.11
N PHE A 90 8.38 -19.26 -14.78
CA PHE A 90 7.89 -18.10 -14.01
C PHE A 90 8.75 -17.82 -12.78
N ARG A 91 8.77 -16.56 -12.33
CA ARG A 91 9.47 -16.14 -11.13
C ARG A 91 8.99 -16.94 -9.90
N PRO A 92 9.91 -17.45 -9.06
CA PRO A 92 9.59 -18.41 -8.00
C PRO A 92 9.00 -17.76 -6.73
N PHE A 93 7.95 -16.95 -6.88
CA PHE A 93 7.31 -16.22 -5.77
C PHE A 93 5.78 -16.39 -5.74
N GLY A 94 5.20 -16.23 -4.54
CA GLY A 94 3.75 -16.32 -4.34
C GLY A 94 3.15 -17.67 -4.76
N GLN A 95 2.34 -17.67 -5.82
CA GLN A 95 1.63 -18.85 -6.29
C GLN A 95 2.60 -19.90 -6.86
N HIS A 96 3.67 -19.43 -7.51
CA HIS A 96 4.71 -20.22 -8.15
C HIS A 96 5.95 -20.35 -7.26
N ALA A 97 5.79 -20.17 -5.94
CA ALA A 97 6.90 -20.17 -5.00
C ALA A 97 7.73 -21.46 -5.07
N MET A 98 9.04 -21.30 -5.02
CA MET A 98 10.02 -22.38 -4.88
C MET A 98 10.98 -22.03 -3.75
N ARG A 99 11.66 -23.03 -3.20
CA ARG A 99 12.70 -22.84 -2.19
C ARG A 99 13.99 -22.42 -2.88
N LEU A 100 14.54 -21.28 -2.47
CA LEU A 100 15.80 -20.75 -3.01
C LEU A 100 16.98 -21.45 -2.31
N ASN A 101 17.99 -21.84 -3.08
CA ASN A 101 19.22 -22.46 -2.59
C ASN A 101 20.45 -21.70 -3.14
N PRO A 102 20.74 -20.51 -2.61
CA PRO A 102 21.84 -19.68 -3.10
C PRO A 102 23.21 -20.24 -2.70
N THR A 103 24.23 -19.94 -3.50
CA THR A 103 25.63 -20.22 -3.16
C THR A 103 26.17 -19.22 -2.12
N ASN A 104 27.32 -19.51 -1.52
CA ASN A 104 27.97 -18.61 -0.57
C ASN A 104 28.37 -17.25 -1.21
N SER A 105 28.77 -17.25 -2.48
CA SER A 105 29.09 -16.03 -3.22
C SER A 105 27.85 -15.17 -3.45
N GLN A 106 26.71 -15.78 -3.82
CA GLN A 106 25.42 -15.10 -3.95
C GLN A 106 24.95 -14.54 -2.60
N LEU A 107 25.09 -15.29 -1.50
CA LEU A 107 24.75 -14.81 -0.16
C LEU A 107 25.58 -13.59 0.24
N ARG A 108 26.87 -13.58 -0.08
CA ARG A 108 27.76 -12.43 0.14
C ARG A 108 27.28 -11.22 -0.68
N CYS A 109 26.98 -11.40 -1.96
CA CYS A 109 26.40 -10.37 -2.81
C CYS A 109 25.09 -9.80 -2.22
N PHE A 110 24.20 -10.67 -1.74
CA PHE A 110 22.94 -10.23 -1.13
C PHE A 110 23.16 -9.46 0.17
N SER A 111 24.22 -9.77 0.93
CA SER A 111 24.49 -9.07 2.19
C SER A 111 24.90 -7.62 1.96
N GLU A 112 25.52 -7.33 0.82
CA GLU A 112 25.90 -5.97 0.41
C GLU A 112 24.72 -5.16 -0.15
N CYS A 113 23.64 -5.82 -0.58
CA CYS A 113 22.43 -5.18 -1.09
C CYS A 113 21.39 -4.89 -0.01
N PHE A 114 21.61 -5.43 1.18
CA PHE A 114 20.65 -5.51 2.27
C PHE A 114 21.07 -4.57 3.39
N SER A 115 20.12 -3.80 3.93
CA SER A 115 20.36 -2.92 5.07
C SER A 115 19.18 -2.91 6.02
N GLU A 116 19.45 -2.50 7.26
CA GLU A 116 18.40 -2.23 8.22
C GLU A 116 17.83 -0.82 8.03
N ALA A 117 16.51 -0.72 8.14
CA ALA A 117 15.79 0.54 8.12
C ALA A 117 16.25 1.41 9.28
N SER A 118 16.60 2.65 8.96
CA SER A 118 17.03 3.62 9.96
C SER A 118 15.92 3.90 10.98
N VAL A 119 16.31 4.34 12.17
CA VAL A 119 15.35 4.76 13.22
C VAL A 119 14.39 5.81 12.67
N LEU A 120 14.88 6.75 11.86
CA LEU A 120 14.08 7.80 11.25
C LEU A 120 13.00 7.24 10.31
N GLU A 121 13.34 6.26 9.47
CA GLU A 121 12.37 5.63 8.56
C GLU A 121 11.29 4.83 9.31
N ARG A 122 11.68 4.14 10.39
CA ARG A 122 10.74 3.42 11.26
C ARG A 122 9.79 4.38 11.95
N LEU A 123 10.31 5.47 12.52
CA LEU A 123 9.50 6.53 13.15
C LEU A 123 8.58 7.22 12.13
N SER A 124 9.07 7.51 10.93
CA SER A 124 8.26 8.11 9.86
C SER A 124 7.09 7.21 9.45
N SER A 125 7.30 5.89 9.40
CA SER A 125 6.22 4.91 9.16
C SER A 125 5.21 4.87 10.32
N LEU A 126 5.67 5.04 11.56
CA LEU A 126 4.79 5.13 12.75
C LEU A 126 3.93 6.39 12.74
N VAL A 127 4.41 7.52 12.20
CA VAL A 127 3.59 8.72 12.00
C VAL A 127 2.40 8.40 11.09
N SER A 128 2.62 7.67 9.99
CA SER A 128 1.51 7.19 9.14
C SER A 128 0.53 6.29 9.90
N ALA A 129 1.03 5.35 10.71
CA ALA A 129 0.17 4.50 11.53
C ALA A 129 -0.66 5.31 12.53
N TYR A 130 -0.06 6.30 13.19
CA TYR A 130 -0.76 7.19 14.12
C TYR A 130 -1.96 7.85 13.44
N TYR A 131 -1.76 8.47 12.27
CA TYR A 131 -2.84 9.14 11.55
C TYR A 131 -3.93 8.17 11.05
N ILE A 132 -3.55 6.97 10.60
CA ILE A 132 -4.51 5.92 10.19
C ILE A 132 -5.37 5.47 11.39
N LEU A 133 -4.74 5.21 12.54
CA LEU A 133 -5.43 4.74 13.75
C LEU A 133 -6.29 5.84 14.38
N VAL A 134 -5.80 7.07 14.45
CA VAL A 134 -6.56 8.24 14.91
C VAL A 134 -7.77 8.46 14.01
N GLY A 135 -7.59 8.40 12.69
CA GLY A 135 -8.71 8.48 11.75
C GLY A 135 -9.73 7.37 11.98
N MET A 136 -9.27 6.12 12.16
CA MET A 136 -10.15 5.00 12.47
C MET A 136 -10.97 5.23 13.76
N ALA A 137 -10.33 5.70 14.83
CA ALA A 137 -10.95 5.95 16.13
C ALA A 137 -11.97 7.10 16.06
N ILE A 138 -11.62 8.22 15.43
CA ILE A 138 -12.56 9.35 15.23
C ILE A 138 -13.76 8.91 14.40
N GLY A 139 -13.55 8.10 13.36
CA GLY A 139 -14.64 7.56 12.54
C GLY A 139 -15.62 6.69 13.33
N ILE A 140 -15.09 5.83 14.20
CA ILE A 140 -15.93 5.00 15.09
C ILE A 140 -16.69 5.89 16.05
N TYR A 141 -16.00 6.83 16.71
CA TYR A 141 -16.62 7.74 17.66
C TYR A 141 -17.80 8.50 17.03
N LYS A 142 -17.64 9.04 15.82
CA LYS A 142 -18.70 9.80 15.14
C LYS A 142 -19.88 8.96 14.63
N ILE A 143 -19.72 7.64 14.48
CA ILE A 143 -20.88 6.76 14.22
C ILE A 143 -21.81 6.74 15.45
N PHE A 144 -21.25 6.83 16.65
CA PHE A 144 -21.99 6.76 17.91
C PHE A 144 -22.34 8.15 18.49
N ALA A 145 -21.50 9.16 18.28
CA ALA A 145 -21.71 10.54 18.72
C ALA A 145 -22.64 11.27 17.74
N LYS A 146 -23.92 11.35 18.08
CA LYS A 146 -25.00 11.79 17.20
C LYS A 146 -25.01 13.28 16.78
N LEU A 147 -24.09 14.14 17.22
CA LEU A 147 -24.30 15.60 17.11
C LEU A 147 -23.06 16.48 16.82
N GLU A 148 -21.91 15.94 16.39
CA GLU A 148 -20.76 16.79 16.04
C GLU A 148 -20.57 16.94 14.52
N CYS A 149 -20.85 18.16 14.04
CA CYS A 149 -20.71 18.56 12.63
C CYS A 149 -19.29 18.97 12.21
N THR A 150 -18.28 18.65 13.00
CA THR A 150 -16.88 18.82 12.59
C THR A 150 -16.56 17.82 11.48
N ASP A 151 -15.64 18.16 10.57
CA ASP A 151 -15.16 17.17 9.60
C ASP A 151 -14.20 16.20 10.30
N TRP A 152 -13.91 15.06 9.68
CA TRP A 152 -12.97 14.10 10.24
C TRP A 152 -12.07 13.51 9.15
N PRO A 153 -10.89 12.97 9.50
CA PRO A 153 -9.87 12.67 8.50
C PRO A 153 -10.16 11.35 7.79
N TYR A 154 -10.80 11.43 6.62
CA TYR A 154 -11.11 10.27 5.78
C TYR A 154 -9.89 9.74 5.03
N VAL A 155 -8.96 10.63 4.61
CA VAL A 155 -7.80 10.30 3.76
C VAL A 155 -6.93 9.19 4.39
N PRO A 156 -6.55 9.22 5.69
CA PRO A 156 -5.77 8.14 6.28
C PRO A 156 -6.45 6.77 6.21
N ILE A 157 -7.78 6.72 6.31
CA ILE A 157 -8.52 5.44 6.31
C ILE A 157 -8.54 4.83 4.92
N THR A 158 -8.48 5.64 3.87
CA THR A 158 -8.31 5.13 2.51
C THR A 158 -7.01 4.33 2.35
N LEU A 159 -6.01 4.61 3.19
CA LEU A 159 -4.72 3.92 3.23
C LEU A 159 -4.67 2.84 4.31
N LEU A 160 -5.80 2.43 4.90
CA LEU A 160 -5.82 1.38 5.92
C LEU A 160 -5.17 0.06 5.44
N TRP A 161 -5.28 -0.22 4.14
CA TRP A 161 -4.67 -1.39 3.52
C TRP A 161 -3.14 -1.40 3.59
N THR A 162 -2.47 -0.27 3.90
CA THR A 162 -1.01 -0.19 4.02
C THR A 162 -0.49 -0.58 5.42
N ILE A 163 -1.37 -0.90 6.38
CA ILE A 163 -0.94 -1.33 7.73
C ILE A 163 0.07 -2.50 7.71
N PRO A 164 -0.10 -3.56 6.90
CA PRO A 164 0.89 -4.65 6.83
C PRO A 164 2.29 -4.16 6.44
N VAL A 165 2.38 -3.13 5.59
CA VAL A 165 3.64 -2.51 5.17
C VAL A 165 4.29 -1.79 6.34
N ILE A 166 3.52 -1.00 7.08
CA ILE A 166 4.02 -0.29 8.27
C ILE A 166 4.49 -1.30 9.31
N TYR A 167 3.69 -2.34 9.58
CA TYR A 167 4.05 -3.39 10.54
C TYR A 167 5.37 -4.06 10.14
N LYS A 168 5.51 -4.50 8.88
CA LYS A 168 6.73 -5.15 8.42
C LYS A 168 7.93 -4.21 8.54
N ARG A 169 7.78 -2.93 8.16
CA ARG A 169 8.85 -1.94 8.21
C ARG A 169 9.29 -1.61 9.64
N VAL A 170 8.36 -1.51 10.58
CA VAL A 170 8.67 -1.16 11.98
C VAL A 170 9.28 -2.35 12.74
N VAL A 171 8.68 -3.54 12.61
CA VAL A 171 9.08 -4.72 13.38
C VAL A 171 10.34 -5.35 12.82
N TYR A 172 10.39 -5.59 11.51
CA TYR A 172 11.52 -6.26 10.91
C TYR A 172 12.60 -5.30 10.45
N GLY A 173 12.21 -4.12 9.94
CA GLY A 173 13.14 -3.06 9.57
C GLY A 173 14.24 -3.50 8.63
N ARG A 174 13.92 -4.32 7.62
CA ARG A 174 14.86 -4.80 6.60
C ARG A 174 14.48 -4.23 5.24
N LEU A 175 15.46 -3.84 4.45
CA LEU A 175 15.26 -3.28 3.12
C LEU A 175 16.39 -3.64 2.16
N VAL A 176 16.06 -3.72 0.88
CA VAL A 176 17.05 -3.85 -0.20
C VAL A 176 17.23 -2.46 -0.79
N PHE A 177 18.44 -1.90 -0.67
CA PHE A 177 18.71 -0.53 -1.12
C PHE A 177 19.50 -0.47 -2.43
N LYS A 178 20.24 -1.53 -2.74
CA LYS A 178 21.12 -1.62 -3.90
C LYS A 178 20.55 -2.56 -4.95
N ASP A 179 20.73 -2.19 -6.22
CA ASP A 179 20.24 -2.98 -7.35
C ASP A 179 20.91 -4.35 -7.40
N VAL A 180 20.13 -5.37 -7.04
CA VAL A 180 20.60 -6.76 -6.95
C VAL A 180 21.05 -7.29 -8.31
N THR A 181 20.41 -6.84 -9.40
CA THR A 181 20.78 -7.26 -10.76
C THR A 181 22.17 -6.76 -11.14
N LEU A 182 22.55 -5.55 -10.72
CA LEU A 182 23.89 -5.02 -10.99
C LEU A 182 24.96 -5.75 -10.17
N GLU A 183 24.65 -6.14 -8.93
CA GLU A 183 25.62 -6.84 -8.08
C GLU A 183 25.80 -8.31 -8.48
N ILE A 184 24.71 -9.02 -8.79
CA ILE A 184 24.79 -10.44 -9.19
C ILE A 184 25.53 -10.59 -10.53
N ASN A 185 25.43 -9.62 -11.43
CA ASN A 185 26.12 -9.63 -12.72
C ASN A 185 27.64 -9.44 -12.61
N LYS A 186 28.16 -9.03 -11.43
CA LYS A 186 29.61 -9.01 -11.17
C LYS A 186 30.17 -10.40 -10.90
N LEU A 187 29.32 -11.37 -10.57
CA LEU A 187 29.74 -12.75 -10.36
C LEU A 187 30.06 -13.44 -11.69
N PRO A 188 30.91 -14.49 -11.67
CA PRO A 188 31.10 -15.41 -12.80
C PRO A 188 29.77 -15.96 -13.31
N GLU A 189 29.66 -16.23 -14.62
CA GLU A 189 28.38 -16.55 -15.27
C GLU A 189 27.68 -17.79 -14.67
N ASP A 190 28.46 -18.78 -14.28
CA ASP A 190 28.02 -20.01 -13.63
C ASP A 190 27.44 -19.78 -12.23
N GLU A 191 27.89 -18.73 -11.54
CA GLU A 191 27.44 -18.35 -10.21
C GLU A 191 26.30 -17.32 -10.22
N ARG A 192 25.88 -16.82 -11.38
CA ARG A 192 24.73 -15.89 -11.48
C ARG A 192 23.39 -16.57 -11.24
N ILE A 193 23.33 -17.88 -11.49
CA ILE A 193 22.10 -18.67 -11.48
C ILE A 193 21.81 -19.18 -10.07
N ILE A 194 20.66 -18.80 -9.53
CA ILE A 194 20.17 -19.24 -8.23
C ILE A 194 19.44 -20.56 -8.42
N GLN A 195 19.92 -21.59 -7.75
CA GLN A 195 19.27 -22.90 -7.77
C GLN A 195 17.98 -22.86 -6.95
N VAL A 196 16.91 -23.45 -7.48
CA VAL A 196 15.63 -23.55 -6.77
C VAL A 196 15.13 -24.98 -6.70
N VAL A 197 14.41 -25.27 -5.63
CA VAL A 197 13.85 -26.59 -5.33
C VAL A 197 12.36 -26.46 -5.08
N HIS A 198 11.59 -27.47 -5.48
CA HIS A 198 10.15 -27.48 -5.20
C HIS A 198 9.88 -27.46 -3.70
N LEU A 199 8.94 -26.62 -3.30
CA LEU A 199 8.40 -26.61 -1.93
C LEU A 199 7.60 -27.88 -1.65
N SER A 200 7.56 -28.26 -0.37
CA SER A 200 6.63 -29.28 0.09
C SER A 200 5.17 -28.86 -0.16
N SER A 201 4.25 -29.83 -0.23
CA SER A 201 2.82 -29.56 -0.43
C SER A 201 2.26 -28.60 0.62
N TYR A 202 2.70 -28.72 1.88
CA TYR A 202 2.26 -27.86 2.98
C TYR A 202 2.74 -26.41 2.80
N GLU A 203 4.03 -26.19 2.56
CA GLU A 203 4.59 -24.85 2.33
C GLU A 203 3.95 -24.18 1.11
N ARG A 204 3.72 -24.96 0.04
CA ARG A 204 3.03 -24.48 -1.16
C ARG A 204 1.62 -23.98 -0.82
N ILE A 205 0.84 -24.73 -0.05
CA ILE A 205 -0.50 -24.30 0.39
C ILE A 205 -0.42 -23.01 1.19
N GLN A 206 0.51 -22.90 2.14
CA GLN A 206 0.70 -21.67 2.92
C GLN A 206 0.97 -20.44 2.04
N LYS A 207 1.84 -20.59 1.03
CA LYS A 207 2.14 -19.49 0.08
C LYS A 207 0.91 -19.08 -0.72
N ARG A 208 0.10 -20.03 -1.18
CA ARG A 208 -1.15 -19.76 -1.92
C ARG A 208 -2.19 -19.05 -1.06
N VAL A 209 -2.36 -19.50 0.19
CA VAL A 209 -3.25 -18.84 1.16
C VAL A 209 -2.80 -17.40 1.42
N LEU A 210 -1.49 -17.17 1.57
CA LEU A 210 -0.95 -15.83 1.78
C LEU A 210 -1.18 -14.89 0.58
N VAL A 211 -1.06 -15.40 -0.65
CA VAL A 211 -1.42 -14.66 -1.86
C VAL A 211 -2.92 -14.32 -1.87
N ALA A 212 -3.78 -15.28 -1.52
CA ALA A 212 -5.23 -15.07 -1.46
C ALA A 212 -5.62 -14.04 -0.39
N ILE A 213 -5.00 -14.08 0.80
CA ILE A 213 -5.18 -13.08 1.86
C ILE A 213 -4.73 -11.70 1.36
N THR A 214 -3.57 -11.62 0.70
CA THR A 214 -3.04 -10.35 0.16
C THR A 214 -3.97 -9.76 -0.90
N ALA A 215 -4.51 -10.60 -1.78
CA ALA A 215 -5.54 -10.22 -2.74
C ALA A 215 -6.81 -9.72 -2.07
N PHE A 216 -7.30 -10.41 -1.04
CA PHE A 216 -8.47 -9.97 -0.28
C PHE A 216 -8.23 -8.61 0.40
N LEU A 217 -7.09 -8.44 1.09
CA LEU A 217 -6.75 -7.19 1.76
C LEU A 217 -6.67 -6.01 0.77
N SER A 218 -6.02 -6.21 -0.38
CA SER A 218 -5.89 -5.17 -1.41
C SER A 218 -7.21 -4.80 -2.08
N MET A 219 -8.15 -5.74 -2.21
CA MET A 219 -9.45 -5.49 -2.86
C MET A 219 -10.52 -4.96 -1.92
N VAL A 220 -10.55 -5.41 -0.66
CA VAL A 220 -11.69 -5.20 0.26
C VAL A 220 -11.41 -4.14 1.31
N VAL A 221 -10.21 -4.10 1.90
CA VAL A 221 -9.90 -3.15 2.99
C VAL A 221 -10.09 -1.69 2.57
N PRO A 222 -9.74 -1.26 1.34
CA PRO A 222 -10.00 0.12 0.93
C PRO A 222 -11.48 0.54 1.01
N TRP A 223 -12.42 -0.39 0.78
CA TRP A 223 -13.86 -0.10 0.84
C TRP A 223 -14.34 0.22 2.25
N SER A 224 -13.57 -0.11 3.30
CA SER A 224 -13.89 0.32 4.66
C SER A 224 -14.01 1.84 4.79
N ALA A 225 -13.24 2.60 3.98
CA ALA A 225 -13.35 4.05 3.91
C ALA A 225 -14.70 4.49 3.32
N VAL A 226 -15.19 3.80 2.28
CA VAL A 226 -16.50 4.05 1.66
C VAL A 226 -17.63 3.79 2.65
N PHE A 227 -17.62 2.63 3.32
CA PHE A 227 -18.66 2.30 4.31
C PHE A 227 -18.67 3.31 5.46
N ARG A 228 -17.50 3.68 5.99
CA ARG A 228 -17.43 4.72 7.03
C ARG A 228 -17.92 6.05 6.52
N ALA A 229 -17.51 6.44 5.32
CA ALA A 229 -18.01 7.60 4.60
C ALA A 229 -19.42 7.43 4.01
N TYR A 230 -20.14 6.35 4.36
CA TYR A 230 -21.58 6.21 4.18
C TYR A 230 -22.39 6.28 5.50
N TYR A 231 -21.79 5.92 6.65
CA TYR A 231 -22.49 5.90 7.94
C TYR A 231 -22.18 7.03 8.94
N THR A 232 -21.11 7.82 8.77
CA THR A 232 -20.84 8.98 9.65
C THR A 232 -21.67 10.23 9.27
N PRO A 233 -22.25 10.98 10.21
CA PRO A 233 -22.91 12.25 9.91
C PRO A 233 -21.91 13.37 9.50
N PRO A 234 -22.35 14.45 8.83
CA PRO A 234 -23.72 14.72 8.33
C PRO A 234 -24.02 14.09 6.96
N LYS A 235 -25.31 13.87 6.65
CA LYS A 235 -25.86 13.13 5.48
C LYS A 235 -25.51 13.64 4.06
N GLY A 236 -24.70 14.70 3.87
CA GLY A 236 -24.11 15.09 2.55
C GLY A 236 -23.09 14.09 1.99
N PHE A 237 -23.19 12.86 2.47
CA PHE A 237 -22.30 11.73 2.42
C PHE A 237 -22.31 10.99 1.09
N PHE A 238 -23.35 11.17 0.28
CA PHE A 238 -23.45 10.49 -1.01
C PHE A 238 -22.33 10.94 -1.94
N CYS A 239 -21.98 12.23 -1.96
CA CYS A 239 -20.92 12.74 -2.83
C CYS A 239 -19.53 12.28 -2.39
N ARG A 240 -19.29 12.17 -1.08
CA ARG A 240 -18.03 11.68 -0.52
C ARG A 240 -17.88 10.17 -0.71
N SER A 241 -18.89 9.38 -0.35
CA SER A 241 -18.88 7.93 -0.59
C SER A 241 -18.78 7.61 -2.07
N LYS A 242 -19.46 8.36 -2.96
CA LYS A 242 -19.27 8.25 -4.42
C LYS A 242 -17.84 8.53 -4.84
N PHE A 243 -17.26 9.64 -4.39
CA PHE A 243 -15.88 9.99 -4.71
C PHE A 243 -14.92 8.89 -4.25
N LEU A 244 -15.10 8.40 -3.01
CA LEU A 244 -14.28 7.32 -2.48
C LEU A 244 -14.47 6.01 -3.26
N SER A 245 -15.71 5.71 -3.65
CA SER A 245 -16.04 4.53 -4.46
C SER A 245 -15.26 4.54 -5.78
N CYS A 246 -15.05 5.71 -6.42
CA CYS A 246 -14.29 5.80 -7.66
C CYS A 246 -12.87 5.23 -7.54
N PHE A 247 -12.08 5.62 -6.53
CA PHE A 247 -10.72 5.08 -6.39
C PHE A 247 -10.74 3.65 -5.82
N CYS A 248 -11.70 3.29 -4.97
CA CYS A 248 -11.83 1.91 -4.50
C CYS A 248 -12.14 0.95 -5.65
N THR A 249 -12.96 1.35 -6.63
CA THR A 249 -13.19 0.57 -7.85
C THR A 249 -11.91 0.40 -8.67
N ILE A 250 -11.12 1.47 -8.84
CA ILE A 250 -9.81 1.39 -9.52
C ILE A 250 -8.89 0.38 -8.81
N TRP A 251 -8.77 0.49 -7.49
CA TRP A 251 -7.94 -0.41 -6.68
C TRP A 251 -8.40 -1.86 -6.73
N THR A 252 -9.69 -2.13 -6.63
CA THR A 252 -10.24 -3.48 -6.72
C THR A 252 -10.00 -4.07 -8.10
N PHE A 253 -10.31 -3.33 -9.18
CA PHE A 253 -10.11 -3.79 -10.55
C PHE A 253 -8.64 -4.09 -10.85
N ASN A 254 -7.74 -3.15 -10.53
CA ASN A 254 -6.31 -3.33 -10.79
C ASN A 254 -5.70 -4.44 -9.93
N SER A 255 -6.12 -4.58 -8.67
CA SER A 255 -5.68 -5.69 -7.81
C SER A 255 -6.16 -7.03 -8.33
N PHE A 256 -7.39 -7.11 -8.86
CA PHE A 256 -7.93 -8.32 -9.47
C PHE A 256 -7.18 -8.68 -10.76
N LEU A 257 -6.92 -7.70 -11.62
CA LEU A 257 -6.11 -7.89 -12.82
C LEU A 257 -4.70 -8.38 -12.46
N ALA A 258 -4.05 -7.76 -11.48
CA ALA A 258 -2.72 -8.17 -11.01
C ALA A 258 -2.73 -9.60 -10.44
N LEU A 259 -3.77 -9.99 -9.70
CA LEU A 259 -3.93 -11.37 -9.24
C LEU A 259 -4.03 -12.35 -10.41
N ILE A 260 -4.83 -12.06 -11.43
CA ILE A 260 -4.95 -12.93 -12.62
C ILE A 260 -3.59 -13.08 -13.32
N LEU A 261 -2.85 -11.99 -13.50
CA LEU A 261 -1.52 -12.00 -14.12
C LEU A 261 -0.53 -12.81 -13.29
N HIS A 262 -0.54 -12.64 -11.98
CA HIS A 262 0.28 -13.42 -11.06
C HIS A 262 -0.04 -14.92 -11.11
N LEU A 263 -1.32 -15.29 -11.19
CA LEU A 263 -1.76 -16.69 -11.33
C LEU A 263 -1.31 -17.29 -12.67
N ARG A 264 -1.35 -16.51 -13.77
CA ARG A 264 -0.83 -16.92 -15.08
C ARG A 264 0.68 -17.08 -15.12
N GLY A 265 1.38 -16.43 -14.19
CA GLY A 265 2.83 -16.50 -14.02
C GLY A 265 3.55 -15.31 -14.63
N GLU A 266 4.53 -14.77 -13.89
CA GLU A 266 5.31 -13.59 -14.27
C GLU A 266 6.73 -13.98 -14.63
N VAL A 267 7.25 -13.46 -15.74
CA VAL A 267 8.65 -13.70 -16.17
C VAL A 267 9.60 -12.60 -15.67
N SER A 268 9.09 -11.38 -15.54
CA SER A 268 9.86 -10.20 -15.12
C SER A 268 9.22 -9.52 -13.91
N LEU A 269 10.00 -8.75 -13.16
CA LEU A 269 9.51 -7.99 -12.00
C LEU A 269 8.40 -6.99 -12.38
N LYS A 270 8.56 -6.31 -13.52
CA LYS A 270 7.58 -5.30 -13.99
C LYS A 270 6.39 -5.93 -14.70
N GLY A 271 6.49 -7.21 -15.07
CA GLY A 271 5.55 -7.91 -15.93
C GLY A 271 5.57 -7.34 -17.36
N ASP A 272 4.41 -7.43 -18.03
CA ASP A 272 4.20 -6.80 -19.33
C ASP A 272 4.32 -5.27 -19.24
N ARG A 273 4.97 -4.66 -20.23
CA ARG A 273 5.15 -3.20 -20.32
C ARG A 273 3.81 -2.45 -20.31
N ILE A 274 2.79 -2.97 -20.99
CA ILE A 274 1.45 -2.37 -21.06
C ILE A 274 0.81 -2.37 -19.67
N VAL A 275 0.87 -3.50 -18.96
CA VAL A 275 0.36 -3.61 -17.59
C VAL A 275 1.10 -2.66 -16.65
N HIS A 276 2.41 -2.53 -16.82
CA HIS A 276 3.21 -1.59 -16.05
C HIS A 276 2.78 -0.14 -16.26
N VAL A 277 2.65 0.29 -17.51
CA VAL A 277 2.18 1.65 -17.84
C VAL A 277 0.75 1.87 -17.33
N TRP A 278 -0.13 0.87 -17.45
CA TRP A 278 -1.51 0.92 -16.95
C TRP A 278 -1.55 1.18 -15.44
N PHE A 279 -0.87 0.36 -14.64
CA PHE A 279 -0.85 0.55 -13.18
C PHE A 279 -0.21 1.89 -12.77
N CYS A 280 0.86 2.32 -13.44
CA CYS A 280 1.45 3.63 -13.19
C CYS A 280 0.48 4.78 -13.51
N PHE A 281 -0.24 4.72 -14.63
CA PHE A 281 -1.23 5.71 -15.01
C PHE A 281 -2.35 5.83 -13.97
N TYR A 282 -2.92 4.69 -13.55
CA TYR A 282 -3.93 4.70 -12.48
C TYR A 282 -3.36 5.13 -11.14
N GLY A 283 -2.07 4.91 -10.88
CA GLY A 283 -1.38 5.49 -9.73
C GLY A 283 -1.40 7.01 -9.71
N VAL A 284 -1.12 7.65 -10.84
CA VAL A 284 -1.21 9.11 -10.99
C VAL A 284 -2.65 9.58 -10.81
N VAL A 285 -3.61 8.89 -11.43
CA VAL A 285 -5.05 9.22 -11.28
C VAL A 285 -5.49 9.12 -9.81
N VAL A 286 -5.11 8.07 -9.11
CA VAL A 286 -5.40 7.89 -7.68
C VAL A 286 -4.71 8.98 -6.85
N ALA A 287 -3.46 9.33 -7.13
CA ALA A 287 -2.77 10.43 -6.44
C ALA A 287 -3.52 11.76 -6.62
N MET A 288 -3.98 12.07 -7.84
CA MET A 288 -4.79 13.25 -8.11
C MET A 288 -6.13 13.21 -7.38
N PHE A 289 -6.78 12.05 -7.30
CA PHE A 289 -8.00 11.89 -6.51
C PHE A 289 -7.76 12.07 -5.01
N LEU A 290 -6.69 11.51 -4.46
CA LEU A 290 -6.31 11.69 -3.06
C LEU A 290 -6.07 13.18 -2.77
N LEU A 291 -5.27 13.86 -3.58
CA LEU A 291 -5.03 15.30 -3.45
C LEU A 291 -6.32 16.13 -3.54
N SER A 292 -7.16 15.84 -4.54
CA SER A 292 -8.47 16.50 -4.70
C SER A 292 -9.36 16.26 -3.48
N PHE A 293 -9.39 15.04 -2.97
CA PHE A 293 -10.16 14.69 -1.78
C PHE A 293 -9.67 15.42 -0.54
N CYS A 294 -8.36 15.64 -0.42
CA CYS A 294 -7.78 16.45 0.67
C CYS A 294 -8.25 17.90 0.59
N LEU A 295 -8.17 18.52 -0.60
CA LEU A 295 -8.61 19.90 -0.83
C LEU A 295 -10.12 20.07 -0.57
N LEU A 296 -10.91 19.12 -1.07
CA LEU A 296 -12.36 19.07 -0.85
C LEU A 296 -12.71 18.83 0.64
N SER A 297 -11.86 18.14 1.39
CA SER A 297 -12.07 17.93 2.84
C SER A 297 -11.73 19.16 3.67
N TYR A 298 -10.88 20.05 3.15
CA TYR A 298 -10.54 21.32 3.80
C TYR A 298 -11.64 22.37 3.60
N GLU A 299 -12.14 22.53 2.36
CA GLU A 299 -13.13 23.54 2.01
C GLU A 299 -14.47 22.92 1.59
N ARG A 300 -15.46 22.94 2.50
CA ARG A 300 -16.78 22.31 2.27
C ARG A 300 -17.53 22.93 1.10
N TYR A 301 -17.37 24.22 0.87
CA TYR A 301 -18.03 24.93 -0.24
C TYR A 301 -17.68 24.33 -1.60
N TRP A 302 -16.49 23.75 -1.75
CA TRP A 302 -16.06 23.17 -3.03
C TRP A 302 -16.85 21.94 -3.43
N TRP A 303 -17.35 21.15 -2.46
CA TRP A 303 -18.25 20.03 -2.76
C TRP A 303 -19.51 20.50 -3.48
N VAL A 304 -20.12 21.58 -2.97
CA VAL A 304 -21.35 22.14 -3.54
C VAL A 304 -21.09 22.76 -4.91
N LYS A 305 -19.97 23.48 -5.05
CA LYS A 305 -19.60 24.15 -6.31
C LYS A 305 -19.31 23.17 -7.44
N ILE A 306 -18.64 22.05 -7.14
CA ILE A 306 -18.19 21.08 -8.16
C ILE A 306 -19.28 20.04 -8.45
N PHE A 307 -19.97 19.56 -7.43
CA PHE A 307 -20.91 18.43 -7.54
C PHE A 307 -22.38 18.83 -7.39
N GLY A 308 -22.67 20.11 -7.16
CA GLY A 308 -24.03 20.65 -7.09
C GLY A 308 -24.64 20.70 -5.69
N ARG A 309 -25.87 21.22 -5.60
CA ARG A 309 -26.59 21.44 -4.33
C ARG A 309 -26.90 20.15 -3.57
N ASP A 310 -26.95 19.02 -4.25
CA ASP A 310 -27.15 17.70 -3.63
C ASP A 310 -26.02 17.32 -2.66
N CYS A 311 -24.86 17.97 -2.79
CA CYS A 311 -23.73 17.81 -1.89
C CYS A 311 -23.69 18.87 -0.77
N ASN A 312 -24.72 19.72 -0.66
CA ASN A 312 -24.81 20.70 0.41
C ASN A 312 -25.23 20.03 1.72
N ASN A 313 -24.40 20.20 2.76
CA ASN A 313 -24.65 19.67 4.10
C ASN A 313 -24.84 20.77 5.15
N SER A 314 -25.02 22.05 4.75
CA SER A 314 -25.18 23.19 5.66
C SER A 314 -26.33 23.04 6.65
N ASP A 315 -27.46 22.49 6.19
CA ASP A 315 -28.73 22.52 6.94
C ASP A 315 -28.84 21.39 7.97
N TRP A 316 -27.91 20.43 7.92
CA TRP A 316 -27.95 19.21 8.74
C TRP A 316 -27.23 19.35 10.08
N CYS A 317 -26.62 20.51 10.31
CA CYS A 317 -25.87 20.86 11.50
C CYS A 317 -26.60 21.86 12.41
N LEU A 318 -27.85 22.21 12.06
CA LEU A 318 -28.65 23.25 12.70
C LEU A 318 -29.76 22.72 13.63
N ASN A 319 -29.75 21.42 13.97
CA ASN A 319 -30.63 20.82 14.98
C ASN A 319 -29.82 20.09 16.06
#